data_AF-A0A3M1KT81-F1
#
_entry.id   AF-A0A3M1KT81-F1
#
_cell.length_a   1.000
_cell.length_b   1.000
_cell.length_c   1.000
_cell.angle_alpha   90.00
_cell.angle_beta   90.00
_cell.angle_gamma   90.00
#
_symmetry.space_group_name_H-M   'P 1'
#
loop_
_entity.id
_entity.type
_entity.pdbx_description
1 polymer ?
#
loop_
_entity_poly.entity_id
_entity_poly.type
_entity_poly.pdbx_seq_one_letter_code
_entity_poly.pdbx_strand_id
1 'polypeptide(L)'
;TWNILQPQHIVYLQEKQDLILIKPIEYKIIEQLILISDNWHNEQKTNWLAIGKKFSQQLMQFTRQCPIVPADNCYLDLSLARIGLIALAQLWLKLILEVKLHTQALSHI
;
A
#
# COMPACT_ATOMS: atom_id res chain seq x y z
N THR A 1 -18.54 18.55 -12.18
CA THR A 1 -18.30 17.95 -10.85
C THR A 1 -17.77 16.54 -11.07
N TRP A 2 -16.55 16.26 -10.64
CA TRP A 2 -15.97 14.92 -10.74
C TRP A 2 -16.60 14.04 -9.67
N ASN A 3 -17.67 13.32 -10.02
CA ASN A 3 -18.19 12.24 -9.20
C ASN A 3 -17.24 11.06 -9.38
N ILE A 4 -16.49 10.71 -8.34
CA ILE A 4 -15.88 9.38 -8.25
C ILE A 4 -17.07 8.44 -7.98
N LEU A 5 -17.75 8.05 -9.05
CA LEU A 5 -18.69 6.93 -9.04
C LEU A 5 -17.88 5.75 -8.52
N GLN A 6 -18.39 5.11 -7.47
CA GLN A 6 -17.78 4.00 -6.71
C GLN A 6 -16.65 3.32 -7.49
N PRO A 7 -15.39 3.37 -6.99
CA PRO A 7 -14.25 2.82 -7.73
C PRO A 7 -14.59 1.40 -8.15
N GLN A 8 -14.55 1.15 -9.46
CA GLN A 8 -14.89 -0.15 -10.02
C GLN A 8 -14.08 -1.21 -9.28
N HIS A 9 -14.80 -2.16 -8.67
CA HIS A 9 -14.20 -3.27 -7.95
C HIS A 9 -13.30 -4.05 -8.91
N ILE A 10 -12.08 -4.34 -8.45
CA ILE A 10 -11.12 -5.12 -9.22
C ILE A 10 -11.63 -6.56 -9.27
N VAL A 11 -12.16 -6.99 -10.42
CA VAL A 11 -12.94 -8.23 -10.59
C VAL A 11 -12.19 -9.48 -10.11
N TYR A 12 -10.87 -9.57 -10.34
CA TYR A 12 -10.07 -10.73 -9.90
C TYR A 12 -9.91 -10.84 -8.38
N LEU A 13 -10.23 -9.78 -7.60
CA LEU A 13 -10.25 -9.81 -6.14
C LEU A 13 -11.58 -10.30 -5.56
N GLN A 14 -12.62 -10.48 -6.38
CA GLN A 14 -13.95 -10.92 -5.94
C GLN A 14 -14.22 -12.40 -6.22
N GLU A 15 -13.65 -12.96 -7.30
CA GLU A 15 -13.95 -14.33 -7.73
C GLU A 15 -13.48 -15.40 -6.73
N LYS A 16 -12.55 -15.04 -5.86
CA LYS A 16 -12.20 -15.76 -4.64
C LYS A 16 -12.16 -14.74 -3.53
N GLN A 17 -12.76 -15.02 -2.38
CA GLN A 17 -12.74 -14.14 -1.21
C GLN A 17 -11.34 -14.01 -0.56
N ASP A 18 -10.27 -14.04 -1.37
CA ASP A 18 -8.88 -14.23 -0.95
C ASP A 18 -8.22 -12.92 -0.49
N LEU A 19 -8.78 -11.75 -0.84
CA LEU A 19 -8.29 -10.46 -0.36
C LEU A 19 -9.35 -9.72 0.45
N ILE A 20 -9.27 -9.86 1.77
CA ILE A 20 -10.15 -9.18 2.71
C ILE A 20 -9.51 -7.83 3.10
N LEU A 21 -10.16 -6.73 2.71
CA LEU A 21 -9.82 -5.36 3.11
C LEU A 21 -11.00 -4.76 3.87
N ILE A 22 -10.79 -4.42 5.13
CA ILE A 22 -11.82 -3.95 6.08
C ILE A 22 -11.68 -2.45 6.37
N LYS A 23 -10.45 -1.95 6.50
CA LYS A 23 -10.15 -0.58 6.91
C LYS A 23 -9.86 0.28 5.68
N PRO A 24 -10.36 1.53 5.61
CA PRO A 24 -10.09 2.44 4.49
C PRO A 24 -8.61 2.65 4.19
N ILE A 25 -7.73 2.53 5.20
CA ILE A 25 -6.29 2.68 5.02
C ILE A 25 -5.66 1.52 4.24
N GLU A 26 -6.23 0.31 4.28
CA GLU A 26 -5.76 -0.84 3.48
C GLU A 26 -5.94 -0.55 1.98
N TYR A 27 -7.10 0.00 1.60
CA TYR A 27 -7.37 0.44 0.23
C TYR A 27 -6.42 1.55 -0.21
N LYS A 28 -6.16 2.55 0.65
CA LYS A 28 -5.23 3.64 0.35
C LYS A 28 -3.80 3.16 0.06
N ILE A 29 -3.34 2.13 0.77
CA ILE A 29 -2.04 1.52 0.49
C ILE A 29 -2.02 0.91 -0.91
N ILE A 30 -3.06 0.16 -1.28
CA ILE A 30 -3.17 -0.44 -2.62
C ILE A 30 -3.23 0.64 -3.70
N GLU A 31 -4.05 1.68 -3.52
CA GLU A 31 -4.12 2.80 -4.45
C GLU A 31 -2.77 3.48 -4.66
N GLN A 32 -1.98 3.68 -3.58
CA GLN A 32 -0.63 4.21 -3.74
C GLN A 32 0.30 3.22 -4.45
N LEU A 33 0.22 1.92 -4.15
CA LEU A 33 1.02 0.91 -4.82
C LEU A 33 0.78 0.92 -6.33
N ILE A 34 -0.49 1.00 -6.76
CA ILE A 34 -0.87 1.11 -8.17
C ILE A 34 -0.34 2.41 -8.77
N LEU A 35 -0.52 3.54 -8.08
CA LEU A 35 -0.02 4.84 -8.56
C LEU A 35 1.51 4.83 -8.71
N ILE A 36 2.22 4.23 -7.76
CA ILE A 36 3.68 4.08 -7.81
C ILE A 36 4.09 3.22 -9.00
N SER A 37 3.44 2.06 -9.21
CA SER A 37 3.76 1.18 -10.33
C SER A 37 3.50 1.83 -11.69
N ASP A 38 2.36 2.51 -11.85
CA ASP A 38 1.98 3.16 -13.11
C ASP A 38 2.95 4.29 -13.48
N ASN A 39 3.48 4.99 -12.47
CA ASN A 39 4.41 6.09 -12.69
C ASN A 39 5.88 5.67 -12.68
N TRP A 40 6.19 4.39 -12.43
CA TRP A 40 7.56 3.91 -12.17
C TRP A 40 8.56 4.27 -13.28
N HIS A 41 8.13 4.24 -14.54
CA HIS A 41 8.96 4.55 -15.70
C HIS A 41 8.85 6.01 -16.18
N ASN A 42 8.04 6.83 -15.54
CA ASN A 42 7.76 8.20 -15.96
C ASN A 42 8.48 9.24 -15.08
N GLU A 43 9.79 9.37 -15.28
CA GLU A 43 10.66 10.15 -14.38
C GLU A 43 10.49 11.66 -14.51
N GLN A 44 10.16 12.17 -15.69
CA GLN A 44 10.11 13.61 -15.97
C GLN A 44 8.88 14.31 -15.37
N LYS A 45 7.84 13.55 -14.98
CA LYS A 45 6.56 14.09 -14.51
C LYS A 45 6.23 13.72 -13.06
N THR A 46 7.07 12.92 -12.42
CA THR A 46 6.74 12.30 -11.14
C THR A 46 7.58 12.87 -10.01
N ASN A 47 6.92 13.53 -9.06
CA ASN A 47 7.57 13.98 -7.83
C ASN A 47 7.71 12.81 -6.84
N TRP A 48 8.77 12.03 -7.01
CA TRP A 48 9.05 10.84 -6.20
C TRP A 48 9.22 11.14 -4.71
N LEU A 49 9.69 12.34 -4.35
CA LEU A 49 9.84 12.74 -2.96
C LEU A 49 8.47 12.93 -2.29
N ALA A 50 7.55 13.61 -2.98
CA ALA A 50 6.18 13.80 -2.50
C ALA A 50 5.44 12.46 -2.39
N ILE A 51 5.60 11.57 -3.38
CA ILE A 51 5.02 10.22 -3.36
C ILE A 51 5.59 9.41 -2.20
N GLY A 52 6.92 9.33 -2.06
CA GLY A 52 7.57 8.57 -0.99
C GLY A 52 7.17 9.06 0.41
N LYS A 53 7.08 10.39 0.61
CA LYS A 53 6.62 10.98 1.87
C LYS A 53 5.15 10.65 2.17
N LYS A 54 4.26 10.79 1.18
CA LYS A 54 2.85 10.45 1.35
C LYS A 54 2.67 8.97 1.65
N PHE A 55 3.40 8.12 0.93
CA PHE A 55 3.32 6.68 1.07
C PHE A 55 3.83 6.20 2.43
N SER A 56 4.96 6.74 2.92
CA SER A 56 5.47 6.42 4.25
C SER A 56 4.50 6.85 5.36
N GLN A 57 3.88 8.02 5.24
CA GLN A 57 2.86 8.48 6.19
C GLN A 57 1.64 7.56 6.21
N GLN A 58 1.17 7.10 5.05
CA GLN A 58 0.06 6.16 4.97
C GLN A 58 0.43 4.78 5.53
N LEU A 59 1.65 4.31 5.30
CA LEU A 59 2.14 3.06 5.89
C LEU A 59 2.22 3.17 7.43
N MET A 60 2.65 4.31 7.96
CA MET A 60 2.60 4.56 9.42
C MET A 60 1.17 4.60 9.97
N GLN A 61 0.21 5.12 9.20
CA GLN A 61 -1.20 5.09 9.60
C GLN A 61 -1.75 3.67 9.56
N PHE A 62 -1.38 2.90 8.54
CA PHE A 62 -1.77 1.50 8.38
C PHE A 62 -1.35 0.68 9.59
N THR A 63 -0.07 0.73 9.99
CA THR A 63 0.45 -0.06 11.12
C THR A 63 -0.20 0.31 12.45
N ARG A 64 -0.70 1.54 12.60
CA ARG A 64 -1.45 1.98 13.79
C ARG A 64 -2.90 1.53 13.80
N GLN A 65 -3.56 1.50 12.64
CA GLN A 65 -5.01 1.29 12.53
C GLN A 65 -5.39 -0.15 12.16
N CYS A 66 -4.44 -0.92 11.64
CA CYS A 66 -4.62 -2.28 11.14
C CYS A 66 -3.68 -3.22 11.91
N PRO A 67 -4.07 -3.71 13.10
CA PRO A 67 -3.27 -4.69 13.81
C PRO A 67 -3.12 -5.95 12.94
N ILE A 68 -1.90 -6.46 12.81
CA ILE A 68 -1.61 -7.64 11.99
C ILE A 68 -2.38 -8.85 12.53
N VAL A 69 -2.31 -9.07 13.85
CA VAL A 69 -3.09 -10.07 14.56
C VAL A 69 -4.23 -9.35 15.28
N PRO A 70 -5.48 -9.43 14.79
CA PRO A 70 -6.61 -8.85 15.50
C PRO A 70 -6.86 -9.61 16.81
N ALA A 71 -7.30 -8.90 17.86
CA ALA A 71 -7.51 -9.44 19.20
C ALA A 71 -8.49 -10.64 19.24
N ASP A 72 -9.38 -10.75 18.26
CA ASP A 72 -10.42 -11.77 18.23
C ASP A 72 -10.00 -13.07 17.53
N ASN A 73 -8.72 -13.25 17.14
CA ASN A 73 -8.13 -14.48 16.58
C ASN A 73 -8.86 -15.18 15.40
N CYS A 74 -9.93 -14.60 14.86
CA CYS A 74 -10.85 -15.28 13.94
C CYS A 74 -10.56 -15.10 12.45
N TYR A 75 -9.51 -14.38 12.05
CA TYR A 75 -9.28 -14.07 10.62
C TYR A 75 -7.79 -14.23 10.24
N LEU A 76 -7.36 -15.48 10.07
CA LEU A 76 -6.03 -15.82 9.56
C LEU A 76 -5.79 -15.15 8.19
N ASP A 77 -6.78 -15.20 7.30
CA ASP A 77 -6.69 -14.63 5.95
C ASP A 77 -6.49 -13.11 5.96
N LEU A 78 -7.19 -12.40 6.86
CA LEU A 78 -6.99 -10.96 7.06
C LEU A 78 -5.58 -10.65 7.56
N SER A 79 -5.07 -11.47 8.47
CA SER A 79 -3.73 -11.30 9.03
C SER A 79 -2.67 -11.52 7.94
N LEU A 80 -2.82 -12.56 7.12
CA LEU A 80 -1.97 -12.84 5.97
C LEU A 80 -2.04 -11.71 4.93
N ALA A 81 -3.23 -11.20 4.62
CA ALA A 81 -3.42 -10.09 3.71
C ALA A 81 -2.68 -8.83 4.22
N ARG A 82 -2.78 -8.51 5.51
CA ARG A 82 -2.06 -7.37 6.12
C ARG A 82 -0.55 -7.55 6.10
N ILE A 83 -0.04 -8.76 6.37
CA ILE A 83 1.39 -9.07 6.25
C ILE A 83 1.85 -8.86 4.80
N GLY A 84 1.11 -9.38 3.82
CA GLY A 84 1.40 -9.19 2.40
C GLY A 84 1.43 -7.71 2.02
N LEU A 85 0.45 -6.93 2.46
CA LEU A 85 0.40 -5.47 2.22
C LEU A 85 1.59 -4.74 2.84
N ILE A 86 2.01 -5.08 4.06
CA ILE A 86 3.18 -4.48 4.69
C ILE A 86 4.44 -4.82 3.91
N ALA A 87 4.65 -6.10 3.56
CA ALA A 87 5.83 -6.53 2.83
C ALA A 87 5.94 -5.83 1.46
N LEU A 88 4.84 -5.76 0.71
CA LEU A 88 4.78 -5.04 -0.55
C LEU A 88 5.03 -3.54 -0.37
N ALA A 89 4.40 -2.91 0.62
CA ALA A 89 4.60 -1.49 0.88
C ALA A 89 6.03 -1.15 1.28
N GLN A 90 6.67 -1.98 2.11
CA GLN A 90 8.06 -1.83 2.48
C GLN A 90 9.00 -2.00 1.27
N LEU A 91 8.74 -3.00 0.42
CA LEU A 91 9.51 -3.22 -0.81
C LEU A 91 9.45 -2.00 -1.72
N TRP A 92 8.25 -1.50 -2.01
CA TRP A 92 8.07 -0.34 -2.88
C TRP A 92 8.63 0.94 -2.27
N LEU A 93 8.48 1.15 -0.96
CA LEU A 93 9.08 2.31 -0.29
C LEU A 93 10.61 2.25 -0.37
N LYS A 94 11.21 1.07 -0.17
CA LYS A 94 12.64 0.86 -0.36
C LYS A 94 13.07 1.18 -1.79
N LEU A 95 12.36 0.67 -2.79
CA LEU A 95 12.64 0.95 -4.20
C LEU A 95 12.56 2.45 -4.51
N ILE A 96 11.55 3.16 -4.00
CA ILE A 96 11.46 4.62 -4.17
C ILE A 96 12.68 5.32 -3.56
N LEU A 97 13.06 4.96 -2.34
CA LEU A 97 14.19 5.58 -1.65
C LEU A 97 15.50 5.33 -2.39
N GLU A 98 15.80 4.08 -2.73
CA GLU A 98 17.10 3.67 -3.28
C GLU A 98 17.22 3.96 -4.78
N VAL A 99 16.18 3.65 -5.55
CA VAL A 99 16.22 3.74 -7.03
C VAL A 99 15.84 5.14 -7.49
N LYS A 100 14.79 5.74 -6.93
CA LYS A 100 14.26 7.02 -7.42
C LYS A 100 14.81 8.24 -6.70
N LEU A 101 15.09 8.12 -5.40
CA LEU A 101 15.60 9.22 -4.59
C LEU A 101 17.10 9.11 -4.30
N HIS A 102 17.75 8.00 -4.69
CA HIS A 102 19.17 7.74 -4.46
C HIS A 102 19.58 7.91 -2.99
N THR A 103 18.68 7.54 -2.09
CA THR A 103 18.86 7.55 -0.64
C THR A 103 18.90 6.14 -0.11
N GLN A 104 19.77 5.86 0.86
CA GLN A 104 19.84 4.54 1.49
C GLN A 104 18.62 4.33 2.39
N ALA A 105 17.87 3.26 2.14
CA ALA A 105 16.84 2.81 3.06
C ALA A 105 17.50 2.03 4.20
N LEU A 106 17.72 2.68 5.34
CA LEU A 106 18.21 2.00 6.54
C LEU A 106 17.13 1.04 7.05
N SER A 107 17.35 -0.27 6.86
CA SER A 107 16.52 -1.30 7.47
C SER A 107 17.01 -1.54 8.91
N HIS A 108 16.32 -0.96 9.88
CA HIS A 108 16.34 -1.52 11.24
C HIS A 108 15.21 -2.55 11.32
N ILE A 109 15.60 -3.83 11.32
CA ILE A 109 14.74 -4.96 11.68
C ILE A 109 14.56 -4.93 13.18
#